data_AF-E6W3I8-F1
#
_entry.id   AF-E6W3I8-F1
#
_cell.length_a   1.000
_cell.length_b   1.000
_cell.length_c   1.000
_cell.angle_alpha   90.00
_cell.angle_beta   90.00
_cell.angle_gamma   90.00
#
_symmetry.space_group_name_H-M   'P 1'
#
loop_
_entity.id
_entity.type
_entity.pdbx_description
1 polymer ?
#
loop_
_entity_poly.entity_id
_entity_poly.type
_entity_poly.pdbx_seq_one_letter_code
_entity_poly.pdbx_strand_id
1 'polypeptide(L)'
;MSSRNLIIQSGNIYQPMTMGISMVRERCEIGEVFVLTTFSLVPEIDKLLNRFFPDIPRRIFGMYVSAKGSASDQREYRKNVEKVLRLAGENPIAMIASGTNWMTWHFARYLGDMEAYTVRTRKEFQEKSFLPERDAVTVDPAGNVIHHEGQICELVPLNADCPRPRLDIQGRTIHFLDHHIELPMQQAAMYAFMVENGCYLDMREDYTQAFNDFCERSSQFDTYRAMLDDGKSFYERFKQNVSKINSHLRQCEEIVRLHLSIEKDEDSPVDVYRLGVLSDRVVEGWELEEPEA
;
A
#
# COMPACT_ATOMS: atom_id res chain seq x y z
N MET A 1 -15.82 -4.40 26.60
CA MET A 1 -14.75 -4.65 25.60
C MET A 1 -13.71 -3.57 25.77
N SER A 2 -12.42 -3.84 25.55
CA SER A 2 -11.40 -2.78 25.54
C SER A 2 -11.53 -1.96 24.26
N SER A 3 -11.66 -0.64 24.39
CA SER A 3 -11.64 0.27 23.25
C SER A 3 -10.25 0.33 22.63
N ARG A 4 -10.17 0.25 21.29
CA ARG A 4 -8.90 0.30 20.53
C ARG A 4 -9.00 1.30 19.39
N ASN A 5 -7.88 1.96 19.10
CA ASN A 5 -7.79 2.87 17.97
C ASN A 5 -7.52 2.09 16.67
N LEU A 6 -8.09 2.57 15.57
CA LEU A 6 -7.95 1.97 14.25
C LEU A 6 -7.15 2.92 13.34
N ILE A 7 -6.08 2.42 12.73
CA ILE A 7 -5.24 3.14 11.79
C ILE A 7 -5.46 2.56 10.40
N ILE A 8 -5.87 3.37 9.44
CA ILE A 8 -6.27 2.91 8.11
C ILE A 8 -5.46 3.63 7.04
N GLN A 9 -4.79 2.90 6.16
CA GLN A 9 -4.38 3.43 4.88
C GLN A 9 -5.53 3.30 3.88
N SER A 10 -5.92 4.41 3.24
CA SER A 10 -7.01 4.43 2.27
C SER A 10 -6.68 5.29 1.04
N GLY A 11 -6.91 4.72 -0.14
CA GLY A 11 -6.85 5.34 -1.46
C GLY A 11 -8.25 5.60 -2.03
N ASN A 12 -8.36 5.66 -3.36
CA ASN A 12 -9.59 5.99 -4.08
C ASN A 12 -10.64 4.86 -4.10
N ILE A 13 -10.26 3.64 -3.71
CA ILE A 13 -11.17 2.52 -3.53
C ILE A 13 -11.58 2.50 -2.06
N TYR A 14 -12.76 3.03 -1.75
CA TYR A 14 -13.19 3.25 -0.36
C TYR A 14 -13.94 2.08 0.26
N GLN A 15 -14.46 1.16 -0.54
CA GLN A 15 -15.23 -0.02 -0.10
C GLN A 15 -14.46 -0.88 0.91
N PRO A 16 -13.16 -1.19 0.69
CA PRO A 16 -12.37 -1.94 1.67
C PRO A 16 -12.30 -1.23 3.03
N MET A 17 -12.23 0.10 3.05
CA MET A 17 -12.18 0.87 4.30
C MET A 17 -13.49 0.75 5.07
N THR A 18 -14.63 0.95 4.41
CA THR A 18 -15.94 0.88 5.09
C THR A 18 -16.25 -0.53 5.57
N MET A 19 -16.01 -1.54 4.74
CA MET A 19 -16.16 -2.96 5.12
C MET A 19 -15.24 -3.33 6.29
N GLY A 20 -13.99 -2.90 6.23
CA GLY A 20 -13.00 -3.18 7.26
C GLY A 20 -13.35 -2.58 8.62
N ILE A 21 -13.81 -1.31 8.66
CA ILE A 21 -14.29 -0.68 9.90
C ILE A 21 -15.45 -1.48 10.49
N SER A 22 -16.46 -1.85 9.69
CA SER A 22 -17.59 -2.66 10.15
C SER A 22 -17.15 -4.00 10.74
N MET A 23 -16.23 -4.71 10.08
CA MET A 23 -15.71 -5.98 10.59
C MET A 23 -14.92 -5.84 11.90
N VAL A 24 -14.17 -4.74 12.08
CA VAL A 24 -13.45 -4.48 13.34
C VAL A 24 -14.43 -4.17 14.48
N ARG A 25 -15.54 -3.44 14.22
CA ARG A 25 -16.56 -3.13 15.23
C ARG A 25 -17.20 -4.38 15.84
N GLU A 26 -17.32 -5.47 15.08
CA GLU A 26 -17.83 -6.75 15.58
C GLU A 26 -16.86 -7.45 16.55
N ARG A 27 -15.56 -7.09 16.50
CA ARG A 27 -14.50 -7.70 17.33
C ARG A 27 -14.16 -6.87 18.56
N CYS A 28 -14.21 -5.54 18.47
CA CYS A 28 -13.92 -4.63 19.58
C CYS A 28 -14.59 -3.26 19.40
N GLU A 29 -14.69 -2.51 20.50
CA GLU A 29 -15.10 -1.11 20.46
C GLU A 29 -14.00 -0.25 19.82
N ILE A 30 -14.35 0.59 18.85
CA ILE A 30 -13.41 1.48 18.17
C ILE A 30 -13.42 2.83 18.88
N GLY A 31 -12.26 3.27 19.39
CA GLY A 31 -12.10 4.55 20.07
C GLY A 31 -12.01 5.74 19.12
N GLU A 32 -11.00 5.75 18.26
CA GLU A 32 -10.79 6.76 17.22
C GLU A 32 -10.26 6.10 15.95
N VAL A 33 -10.69 6.61 14.78
CA VAL A 33 -10.22 6.19 13.46
C VAL A 33 -9.25 7.21 12.89
N PHE A 34 -8.02 6.78 12.65
CA PHE A 34 -6.99 7.56 11.97
C PHE A 34 -6.87 7.10 10.53
N VAL A 35 -7.14 7.97 9.56
CA VAL A 35 -7.01 7.64 8.14
C VAL A 35 -5.82 8.34 7.51
N LEU A 36 -4.96 7.57 6.86
CA LEU A 36 -3.81 8.01 6.06
C LEU A 36 -4.17 7.89 4.58
N THR A 37 -4.24 9.03 3.89
CA THR A 37 -4.71 9.14 2.51
C THR A 37 -3.95 10.24 1.73
N THR A 38 -4.46 10.64 0.57
CA THR A 38 -3.94 11.70 -0.29
C THR A 38 -4.89 12.91 -0.28
N PHE A 39 -4.36 14.08 -0.65
CA PHE A 39 -5.04 15.37 -0.57
C PHE A 39 -6.40 15.37 -1.27
N SER A 40 -6.46 14.81 -2.48
CA SER A 40 -7.70 14.76 -3.27
C SER A 40 -8.78 13.89 -2.64
N LEU A 41 -8.43 12.97 -1.75
CA LEU A 41 -9.34 11.99 -1.15
C LEU A 41 -9.81 12.38 0.25
N VAL A 42 -9.18 13.39 0.88
CA VAL A 42 -9.55 13.83 2.24
C VAL A 42 -11.04 14.20 2.35
N PRO A 43 -11.63 15.01 1.43
CA PRO A 43 -13.05 15.38 1.55
C PRO A 43 -13.99 14.18 1.39
N GLU A 44 -13.69 13.29 0.45
CA GLU A 44 -14.52 12.11 0.18
C GLU A 44 -14.47 11.10 1.33
N ILE A 45 -13.29 10.86 1.90
CA ILE A 45 -13.15 10.01 3.08
C ILE A 45 -13.90 10.59 4.27
N ASP A 46 -13.82 11.90 4.51
CA ASP A 46 -14.57 12.53 5.60
C ASP A 46 -16.08 12.38 5.40
N LYS A 47 -16.57 12.63 4.18
CA LYS A 47 -17.98 12.44 3.81
C LYS A 47 -18.45 10.99 4.06
N LEU A 48 -17.66 10.00 3.66
CA LEU A 48 -17.96 8.59 3.86
C LEU A 48 -17.99 8.21 5.34
N LEU A 49 -17.00 8.64 6.12
CA LEU A 49 -16.97 8.36 7.55
C LEU A 49 -18.12 9.08 8.29
N ASN A 50 -18.46 10.31 7.91
CA ASN A 50 -19.64 11.03 8.43
C ASN A 50 -20.94 10.27 8.13
N ARG A 51 -21.06 9.69 6.93
CA ARG A 51 -22.26 8.96 6.51
C ARG A 51 -22.41 7.61 7.20
N PHE A 52 -21.35 6.80 7.23
CA PHE A 52 -21.43 5.40 7.66
C PHE A 52 -21.05 5.18 9.13
N PHE A 53 -20.21 6.05 9.69
CA PHE A 53 -19.70 5.95 11.06
C PHE A 53 -19.73 7.32 11.76
N PRO A 54 -20.91 7.97 11.84
CA PRO A 54 -21.05 9.29 12.46
C PRO A 54 -20.68 9.27 13.95
N ASP A 55 -20.80 8.11 14.59
CA ASP A 55 -20.56 7.88 16.02
C ASP A 55 -19.08 7.70 16.38
N ILE A 56 -18.20 7.49 15.39
CA ILE A 56 -16.77 7.21 15.63
C ILE A 56 -15.94 8.49 15.44
N PRO A 57 -15.21 8.95 16.47
CA PRO A 57 -14.21 10.01 16.33
C PRO A 57 -13.21 9.70 15.21
N ARG A 58 -12.86 10.69 14.39
CA ARG A 58 -11.96 10.50 13.24
C ARG A 58 -10.92 11.62 13.09
N ARG A 59 -9.75 11.25 12.58
CA ARG A 59 -8.73 12.19 12.09
C ARG A 59 -8.16 11.71 10.77
N ILE A 60 -8.18 12.58 9.77
CA ILE A 60 -7.72 12.26 8.42
C ILE A 60 -6.42 13.00 8.14
N PHE A 61 -5.42 12.28 7.64
CA PHE A 61 -4.09 12.76 7.31
C PHE A 61 -3.84 12.52 5.83
N GLY A 62 -3.37 13.54 5.11
CA GLY A 62 -3.20 13.45 3.66
C GLY A 62 -3.21 14.79 2.93
N MET A 63 -3.53 15.89 3.63
CA MET A 63 -3.68 17.23 3.04
C MET A 63 -2.49 17.74 2.22
N TYR A 64 -1.29 17.20 2.44
CA TYR A 64 -0.07 17.61 1.75
C TYR A 64 0.57 16.47 0.94
N VAL A 65 -0.24 15.46 0.58
CA VAL A 65 0.20 14.27 -0.15
C VAL A 65 -0.55 14.22 -1.49
N SER A 66 0.13 14.45 -2.60
CA SER A 66 -0.51 14.63 -3.92
C SER A 66 -0.83 13.33 -4.69
N ALA A 67 -0.55 12.16 -4.09
CA ALA A 67 -0.67 10.82 -4.70
C ALA A 67 0.38 10.46 -5.76
N LYS A 68 1.17 11.42 -6.25
CA LYS A 68 2.15 11.24 -7.33
C LYS A 68 3.34 10.36 -6.93
N GLY A 69 3.54 10.12 -5.63
CA GLY A 69 4.65 9.31 -5.15
C GLY A 69 5.99 10.00 -5.29
N SER A 70 6.01 11.33 -5.40
CA SER A 70 7.23 12.12 -5.40
C SER A 70 7.97 12.00 -4.07
N ALA A 71 9.26 12.38 -4.05
CA ALA A 71 10.05 12.41 -2.82
C ALA A 71 9.42 13.32 -1.73
N SER A 72 8.70 14.38 -2.12
CA SER A 72 7.96 15.23 -1.18
C SER A 72 6.72 14.52 -0.63
N ASP A 73 5.93 13.86 -1.49
CA ASP A 73 4.75 13.09 -1.07
C ASP A 73 5.13 12.02 -0.06
N GLN A 74 6.17 11.25 -0.35
CA GLN A 74 6.62 10.16 0.49
C GLN A 74 7.17 10.63 1.84
N ARG A 75 7.92 11.74 1.84
CA ARG A 75 8.44 12.35 3.07
C ARG A 75 7.30 12.81 3.96
N GLU A 76 6.29 13.43 3.37
CA GLU A 76 5.13 13.94 4.10
C GLU A 76 4.23 12.81 4.60
N TYR A 77 3.99 11.81 3.75
CA TYR A 77 3.27 10.61 4.11
C TYR A 77 3.92 9.88 5.28
N ARG A 78 5.25 9.69 5.25
CA ARG A 78 6.02 9.11 6.36
C ARG A 78 5.79 9.85 7.68
N LYS A 79 5.91 11.18 7.67
CA LYS A 79 5.64 12.00 8.87
C LYS A 79 4.22 11.79 9.39
N ASN A 80 3.25 11.64 8.47
CA ASN A 80 1.87 11.36 8.84
C ASN A 80 1.75 9.98 9.50
N VAL A 81 2.37 8.93 8.95
CA VAL A 81 2.39 7.59 9.57
C VAL A 81 2.98 7.65 10.98
N GLU A 82 4.17 8.23 11.15
CA GLU A 82 4.84 8.37 12.46
C GLU A 82 4.02 9.20 13.45
N LYS A 83 3.33 10.24 12.98
CA LYS A 83 2.43 11.06 13.81
C LYS A 83 1.22 10.26 14.25
N VAL A 84 0.58 9.52 13.34
CA VAL A 84 -0.59 8.69 13.64
C VAL A 84 -0.23 7.59 14.63
N LEU A 85 0.89 6.89 14.46
CA LEU A 85 1.34 5.86 15.39
C LEU A 85 1.54 6.39 16.81
N ARG A 86 2.08 7.60 16.96
CA ARG A 86 2.19 8.25 18.27
C ARG A 86 0.85 8.66 18.88
N LEU A 87 -0.10 9.10 18.04
CA LEU A 87 -1.43 9.54 18.50
C LEU A 87 -2.35 8.36 18.85
N ALA A 88 -2.24 7.25 18.11
CA ALA A 88 -3.08 6.08 18.29
C ALA A 88 -2.78 5.34 19.61
N GLY A 89 -1.64 5.59 20.24
CA GLY A 89 -1.32 5.09 21.57
C GLY A 89 -0.99 3.59 21.59
N GLU A 90 -1.36 2.91 22.67
CA GLU A 90 -1.01 1.50 22.90
C GLU A 90 -1.97 0.55 22.17
N ASN A 91 -1.41 -0.50 21.56
CA ASN A 91 -2.13 -1.61 20.90
C ASN A 91 -3.20 -1.18 19.86
N PRO A 92 -2.92 -0.26 18.93
CA PRO A 92 -3.85 0.03 17.84
C PRO A 92 -4.01 -1.19 16.91
N ILE A 93 -5.05 -1.16 16.09
CA ILE A 93 -5.24 -2.07 14.96
C ILE A 93 -4.87 -1.29 13.69
N ALA A 94 -4.04 -1.86 12.82
CA ALA A 94 -3.76 -1.31 11.51
C ALA A 94 -4.57 -1.99 10.41
N MET A 95 -4.89 -1.25 9.36
CA MET A 95 -5.61 -1.77 8.20
C MET A 95 -5.08 -1.16 6.91
N ILE A 96 -4.71 -2.03 5.97
CA ILE A 96 -4.43 -1.67 4.59
C ILE A 96 -5.72 -1.87 3.81
N ALA A 97 -6.49 -0.79 3.65
CA ALA A 97 -7.76 -0.85 2.94
C ALA A 97 -7.53 -0.66 1.42
N SER A 98 -6.84 0.41 1.06
CA SER A 98 -6.43 0.69 -0.33
C SER A 98 -5.33 1.74 -0.33
N GLY A 99 -4.79 2.09 -1.49
CA GLY A 99 -3.74 3.10 -1.61
C GLY A 99 -2.72 2.72 -2.68
N THR A 100 -1.81 3.64 -2.97
CA THR A 100 -0.74 3.38 -3.92
C THR A 100 0.28 2.40 -3.32
N ASN A 101 1.14 1.81 -4.15
CA ASN A 101 2.16 0.90 -3.64
C ASN A 101 3.19 1.62 -2.79
N TRP A 102 3.54 2.85 -3.13
CA TRP A 102 4.45 3.65 -2.31
C TRP A 102 3.84 4.00 -0.95
N MET A 103 2.51 4.23 -0.86
CA MET A 103 1.83 4.41 0.42
C MET A 103 1.90 3.13 1.24
N THR A 104 1.49 2.02 0.62
CA THR A 104 1.52 0.68 1.24
C THR A 104 2.93 0.33 1.70
N TRP A 105 3.93 0.72 0.92
CA TRP A 105 5.33 0.53 1.24
C TRP A 105 5.71 1.25 2.53
N HIS A 106 5.47 2.57 2.61
CA HIS A 106 5.79 3.33 3.80
C HIS A 106 4.95 2.86 4.99
N PHE A 107 3.65 2.63 4.81
CA PHE A 107 2.75 2.23 5.89
C PHE A 107 3.15 0.88 6.49
N ALA A 108 3.32 -0.16 5.66
CA ALA A 108 3.70 -1.52 6.10
C ALA A 108 5.03 -1.54 6.86
N ARG A 109 6.00 -0.70 6.47
CA ARG A 109 7.30 -0.60 7.13
C ARG A 109 7.20 -0.20 8.61
N TYR A 110 6.20 0.58 9.00
CA TYR A 110 6.04 1.04 10.39
C TYR A 110 5.06 0.20 11.22
N LEU A 111 4.44 -0.85 10.66
CA LEU A 111 3.46 -1.65 11.40
C LEU A 111 4.11 -2.56 12.46
N GLY A 112 5.32 -3.07 12.23
CA GLY A 112 6.00 -3.96 13.19
C GLY A 112 5.12 -5.13 13.63
N ASP A 113 5.06 -5.36 14.94
CA ASP A 113 4.26 -6.40 15.64
C ASP A 113 2.80 -6.00 15.88
N MET A 114 2.36 -4.82 15.41
CA MET A 114 1.00 -4.35 15.53
C MET A 114 0.00 -5.31 14.87
N GLU A 115 -1.12 -5.59 15.52
CA GLU A 115 -2.21 -6.31 14.87
C GLU A 115 -2.65 -5.55 13.60
N ALA A 116 -2.53 -6.19 12.44
CA ALA A 116 -2.84 -5.55 11.18
C ALA A 116 -3.62 -6.45 10.24
N TYR A 117 -4.40 -5.83 9.36
CA TYR A 117 -5.26 -6.52 8.42
C TYR A 117 -5.14 -5.92 7.02
N THR A 118 -5.37 -6.75 6.01
CA THR A 118 -5.80 -6.29 4.69
C THR A 118 -7.26 -6.69 4.50
N VAL A 119 -7.99 -5.94 3.69
CA VAL A 119 -9.39 -6.25 3.39
C VAL A 119 -9.48 -6.87 2.01
N ARG A 120 -9.82 -8.15 1.93
CA ARG A 120 -10.01 -8.81 0.64
C ARG A 120 -11.45 -8.60 0.17
N THR A 121 -11.58 -7.90 -0.95
CA THR A 121 -12.85 -7.68 -1.66
C THR A 121 -12.83 -8.39 -3.00
N ARG A 122 -13.95 -8.95 -3.46
CA ARG A 122 -14.05 -9.39 -4.87
C ARG A 122 -13.97 -8.19 -5.82
N LYS A 123 -13.41 -8.42 -7.01
CA LYS A 123 -13.25 -7.42 -8.09
C LYS A 123 -14.56 -6.68 -8.44
N GLU A 124 -15.68 -7.38 -8.34
CA GLU A 124 -17.03 -6.84 -8.58
C GLU A 124 -17.41 -5.70 -7.61
N PHE A 125 -16.90 -5.69 -6.37
CA PHE A 125 -17.10 -4.60 -5.42
C PHE A 125 -16.19 -3.39 -5.68
N GLN A 126 -15.09 -3.59 -6.41
CA GLN A 126 -14.18 -2.53 -6.85
C GLN A 126 -14.74 -1.83 -8.11
N GLU A 127 -15.49 -2.57 -8.94
CA GLU A 127 -16.07 -2.11 -10.21
C GLU A 127 -17.51 -1.57 -10.08
N LYS A 128 -18.27 -1.97 -9.05
CA LYS A 128 -19.63 -1.49 -8.79
C LYS A 128 -19.65 -0.55 -7.58
N SER A 129 -20.46 0.50 -7.66
CA SER A 129 -20.76 1.44 -6.57
C SER A 129 -21.45 0.75 -5.39
N PHE A 130 -20.68 0.01 -4.60
CA PHE A 130 -21.14 -0.59 -3.34
C PHE A 130 -21.51 0.51 -2.36
N LEU A 131 -22.75 0.49 -1.88
CA LEU A 131 -23.25 1.37 -0.83
C LEU A 131 -23.70 0.48 0.34
N PRO A 132 -23.03 0.54 1.51
CA PRO A 132 -23.37 -0.24 2.71
C PRO A 132 -24.85 -0.20 3.12
N GLU A 133 -25.58 0.85 2.75
CA GLU A 133 -27.02 1.00 3.01
C GLU A 133 -27.90 0.02 2.21
N ARG A 134 -27.44 -0.46 1.06
CA ARG A 134 -28.17 -1.41 0.20
C ARG A 134 -27.71 -2.85 0.42
N ASP A 135 -26.49 -3.03 0.91
CA ASP A 135 -25.81 -4.31 1.03
C ASP A 135 -25.45 -4.59 2.49
N ALA A 136 -26.39 -5.19 3.24
CA ALA A 136 -26.17 -5.54 4.63
C ALA A 136 -24.96 -6.49 4.77
N VAL A 137 -23.92 -6.00 5.46
CA VAL A 137 -22.71 -6.76 5.79
C VAL A 137 -23.00 -7.56 7.05
N THR A 138 -23.09 -8.90 6.95
CA THR A 138 -23.19 -9.79 8.12
C THR A 138 -21.87 -10.51 8.34
N VAL A 139 -21.45 -10.76 9.57
CA VAL A 139 -20.18 -11.41 9.89
C VAL A 139 -20.44 -12.79 10.52
N ASP A 140 -19.75 -13.83 10.04
CA ASP A 140 -19.81 -15.17 10.61
C ASP A 140 -18.96 -15.30 11.89
N PRO A 141 -19.11 -16.38 12.67
CA PRO A 141 -18.33 -16.57 13.90
C PRO A 141 -16.81 -16.66 13.72
N ALA A 142 -16.32 -16.90 12.50
CA ALA A 142 -14.89 -16.88 12.17
C ALA A 142 -14.40 -15.47 11.76
N GLY A 143 -15.31 -14.51 11.67
CA GLY A 143 -15.01 -13.13 11.30
C GLY A 143 -15.04 -12.86 9.80
N ASN A 144 -15.65 -13.73 8.99
CA ASN A 144 -15.86 -13.52 7.55
C ASN A 144 -17.15 -12.74 7.32
N VAL A 145 -17.14 -11.77 6.41
CA VAL A 145 -18.39 -11.12 5.97
C VAL A 145 -19.12 -12.02 4.99
N ILE A 146 -20.35 -12.41 5.34
CA ILE A 146 -21.32 -13.05 4.47
C ILE A 146 -22.25 -11.96 3.91
N HIS A 147 -22.28 -11.81 2.59
CA HIS A 147 -23.38 -11.11 1.91
C HIS A 147 -24.46 -12.11 1.48
N HIS A 148 -25.69 -11.62 1.38
CA HIS A 148 -26.89 -12.36 1.01
C HIS A 148 -26.88 -12.70 -0.50
N GLU A 149 -25.95 -13.58 -0.92
CA GLU A 149 -25.89 -14.30 -2.22
C GLU A 149 -24.61 -15.17 -2.33
N GLY A 150 -24.01 -15.57 -1.20
CA GLY A 150 -22.84 -16.47 -1.20
C GLY A 150 -21.51 -15.81 -1.59
N GLN A 151 -21.43 -14.47 -1.51
CA GLN A 151 -20.21 -13.71 -1.77
C GLN A 151 -19.53 -13.29 -0.46
N ILE A 152 -18.22 -13.50 -0.33
CA ILE A 152 -17.45 -13.33 0.92
C ILE A 152 -16.46 -12.16 0.77
N CYS A 153 -16.48 -11.24 1.73
CA CYS A 153 -15.39 -10.30 2.01
C CYS A 153 -14.74 -10.68 3.34
N GLU A 154 -13.44 -10.48 3.49
CA GLU A 154 -12.72 -10.96 4.69
C GLU A 154 -11.66 -9.98 5.18
N LEU A 155 -11.56 -9.84 6.51
CA LEU A 155 -10.37 -9.30 7.17
C LEU A 155 -9.31 -10.40 7.14
N VAL A 156 -8.33 -10.25 6.26
CA VAL A 156 -7.19 -11.16 6.21
C VAL A 156 -6.16 -10.66 7.22
N PRO A 157 -5.89 -11.42 8.29
CA PRO A 157 -4.86 -11.03 9.25
C PRO A 157 -3.50 -11.02 8.55
N LEU A 158 -2.77 -9.93 8.75
CA LEU A 158 -1.35 -9.83 8.47
C LEU A 158 -0.65 -10.30 9.75
N ASN A 159 0.18 -11.32 9.63
CA ASN A 159 0.76 -12.10 10.72
C ASN A 159 1.45 -11.18 11.75
N ALA A 160 0.89 -11.11 12.96
CA ALA A 160 1.38 -10.23 14.03
C ALA A 160 2.68 -10.72 14.66
N ASP A 161 2.99 -12.00 14.48
CA ASP A 161 4.13 -12.69 15.13
C ASP A 161 5.47 -12.49 14.41
N CYS A 162 5.53 -11.60 13.41
CA CYS A 162 6.79 -11.25 12.75
C CYS A 162 7.39 -10.00 13.41
N PRO A 163 8.44 -10.11 14.24
CA PRO A 163 9.08 -8.94 14.87
C PRO A 163 9.86 -8.06 13.87
N ARG A 164 9.84 -8.42 12.58
CA ARG A 164 10.53 -7.68 11.52
C ARG A 164 9.57 -6.68 10.88
N PRO A 165 10.09 -5.60 10.26
CA PRO A 165 9.27 -4.75 9.40
C PRO A 165 8.53 -5.62 8.39
N ARG A 166 7.23 -5.39 8.22
CA ARG A 166 6.40 -6.14 7.25
C ARG A 166 6.72 -5.81 5.81
N LEU A 167 7.79 -5.05 5.63
CA LEU A 167 8.39 -4.75 4.36
C LEU A 167 9.87 -4.44 4.53
N ASP A 168 10.71 -5.37 4.09
CA ASP A 168 12.17 -5.28 4.18
C ASP A 168 12.80 -6.09 3.04
N ILE A 169 14.01 -5.70 2.63
CA ILE A 169 14.77 -6.41 1.61
C ILE A 169 16.08 -6.85 2.25
N GLN A 170 16.25 -8.17 2.38
CA GLN A 170 17.43 -8.79 2.98
C GLN A 170 18.16 -9.66 1.95
N GLY A 171 19.21 -9.10 1.36
CA GLY A 171 19.94 -9.73 0.27
C GLY A 171 18.99 -10.04 -0.89
N ARG A 172 18.72 -11.33 -1.11
CA ARG A 172 17.85 -11.80 -2.19
C ARG A 172 16.36 -11.80 -1.86
N THR A 173 16.01 -11.67 -0.59
CA THR A 173 14.63 -11.88 -0.13
C THR A 173 13.93 -10.56 0.08
N ILE A 174 12.82 -10.34 -0.62
CA ILE A 174 11.84 -9.31 -0.27
C ILE A 174 10.86 -9.95 0.70
N HIS A 175 10.79 -9.41 1.91
CA HIS A 175 9.74 -9.69 2.86
C HIS A 175 8.65 -8.63 2.65
N PHE A 176 7.41 -9.03 2.35
CA PHE A 176 6.28 -8.11 2.18
C PHE A 176 5.00 -8.74 2.71
N LEU A 177 4.40 -8.15 3.75
CA LEU A 177 3.11 -8.56 4.32
C LEU A 177 3.03 -10.08 4.53
N ASP A 178 4.09 -10.66 5.08
CA ASP A 178 4.30 -12.10 5.34
C ASP A 178 4.63 -13.00 4.13
N HIS A 179 4.70 -12.43 2.94
CA HIS A 179 5.22 -13.11 1.77
C HIS A 179 6.73 -12.94 1.67
N HIS A 180 7.42 -14.04 1.34
CA HIS A 180 8.84 -14.05 1.06
C HIS A 180 9.04 -14.28 -0.43
N ILE A 181 9.54 -13.26 -1.13
CA ILE A 181 9.86 -13.33 -2.56
C ILE A 181 11.36 -13.39 -2.72
N GLU A 182 11.88 -14.47 -3.28
CA GLU A 182 13.30 -14.60 -3.57
C GLU A 182 13.61 -14.13 -4.99
N LEU A 183 14.37 -13.05 -5.11
CA LEU A 183 14.86 -12.53 -6.38
C LEU A 183 16.34 -12.88 -6.58
N PRO A 184 16.80 -13.12 -7.81
CA PRO A 184 18.22 -13.14 -8.12
C PRO A 184 18.93 -11.88 -7.60
N MET A 185 20.17 -12.02 -7.11
CA MET A 185 20.89 -10.93 -6.42
C MET A 185 20.86 -9.58 -7.16
N GLN A 186 21.05 -9.61 -8.47
CA GLN A 186 20.98 -8.42 -9.32
C GLN A 186 19.62 -7.73 -9.27
N GLN A 187 18.54 -8.51 -9.37
CA GLN A 187 17.17 -8.01 -9.34
C GLN A 187 16.83 -7.47 -7.95
N ALA A 188 17.22 -8.19 -6.90
CA ALA A 188 17.03 -7.76 -5.52
C ALA A 188 17.77 -6.45 -5.20
N ALA A 189 19.03 -6.31 -5.62
CA ALA A 189 19.80 -5.09 -5.43
C ALA A 189 19.20 -3.88 -6.17
N MET A 190 18.75 -4.07 -7.42
CA MET A 190 18.07 -3.00 -8.18
C MET A 190 16.73 -2.62 -7.57
N TYR A 191 15.97 -3.60 -7.08
CA TYR A 191 14.71 -3.36 -6.38
C TYR A 191 14.94 -2.61 -5.07
N ALA A 192 15.94 -3.01 -4.28
CA ALA A 192 16.33 -2.35 -3.05
C ALA A 192 16.80 -0.91 -3.27
N PHE A 193 17.59 -0.67 -4.32
CA PHE A 193 18.01 0.68 -4.68
C PHE A 193 16.82 1.55 -5.09
N MET A 194 15.90 1.03 -5.89
CA MET A 194 14.68 1.74 -6.26
C MET A 194 13.86 2.11 -5.01
N VAL A 195 13.71 1.18 -4.09
CA VAL A 195 13.06 1.39 -2.79
C VAL A 195 13.77 2.45 -1.94
N GLU A 196 15.10 2.45 -1.90
CA GLU A 196 15.90 3.46 -1.19
C GLU A 196 15.70 4.86 -1.78
N ASN A 197 15.53 4.94 -3.10
CA ASN A 197 15.16 6.15 -3.81
C ASN A 197 13.66 6.48 -3.72
N GLY A 198 12.96 5.87 -2.77
CA GLY A 198 11.54 6.11 -2.54
C GLY A 198 10.66 5.48 -3.60
N CYS A 199 10.97 4.28 -4.06
CA CYS A 199 10.12 3.58 -5.03
C CYS A 199 9.90 4.35 -6.34
N TYR A 200 10.82 5.26 -6.69
CA TYR A 200 10.77 6.16 -7.84
C TYR A 200 12.18 6.35 -8.39
N LEU A 201 12.34 6.27 -9.71
CA LEU A 201 13.59 6.53 -10.39
C LEU A 201 13.32 7.28 -11.71
N ASP A 202 13.99 8.41 -11.90
CA ASP A 202 13.95 9.19 -13.14
C ASP A 202 15.18 8.88 -13.99
N MET A 203 15.01 8.13 -15.08
CA MET A 203 16.16 7.62 -15.87
C MET A 203 16.84 8.69 -16.73
N ARG A 204 16.46 9.97 -16.60
CA ARG A 204 17.30 11.09 -17.07
C ARG A 204 18.53 11.26 -16.18
N GLU A 205 18.44 10.87 -14.92
CA GLU A 205 19.55 10.88 -13.98
C GLU A 205 20.43 9.66 -14.22
N ASP A 206 21.75 9.87 -14.19
CA ASP A 206 22.69 8.76 -14.19
C ASP A 206 22.86 8.20 -12.78
N TYR A 207 22.06 7.19 -12.46
CA TYR A 207 22.17 6.47 -11.20
C TYR A 207 23.35 5.50 -11.13
N THR A 208 24.23 5.42 -12.14
CA THR A 208 25.31 4.42 -12.18
C THR A 208 26.22 4.50 -10.96
N GLN A 209 26.72 5.68 -10.63
CA GLN A 209 27.59 5.85 -9.46
C GLN A 209 26.79 5.67 -8.16
N ALA A 210 25.60 6.27 -8.07
CA ALA A 210 24.76 6.18 -6.87
C ALA A 210 24.38 4.72 -6.53
N PHE A 211 24.12 3.90 -7.55
CA PHE A 211 23.83 2.48 -7.41
C PHE A 211 25.07 1.68 -6.98
N ASN A 212 26.24 1.96 -7.54
CA ASN A 212 27.48 1.33 -7.10
C ASN A 212 27.78 1.68 -5.64
N ASP A 213 27.67 2.96 -5.27
CA ASP A 213 27.86 3.40 -3.88
C ASP A 213 26.85 2.75 -2.93
N PHE A 214 25.61 2.56 -3.38
CA PHE A 214 24.59 1.81 -2.63
C PHE A 214 25.02 0.36 -2.39
N CYS A 215 25.49 -0.35 -3.43
CA CYS A 215 25.93 -1.73 -3.31
C CYS A 215 27.14 -1.85 -2.38
N GLU A 216 28.14 -0.97 -2.50
CA GLU A 216 29.35 -1.01 -1.67
C GLU A 216 29.09 -0.71 -0.18
N ARG A 217 28.08 0.10 0.12
CA ARG A 217 27.69 0.43 1.50
C ARG A 217 26.84 -0.66 2.16
N SER A 218 26.27 -1.58 1.39
CA SER A 218 25.41 -2.65 1.91
C SER A 218 26.16 -3.98 1.99
N SER A 219 26.36 -4.50 3.20
CA SER A 219 26.91 -5.85 3.42
C SER A 219 26.12 -6.99 2.75
N GLN A 220 24.91 -6.71 2.27
CA GLN A 220 24.06 -7.67 1.56
C GLN A 220 24.31 -7.66 0.04
N PHE A 221 24.88 -6.56 -0.49
CA PHE A 221 25.07 -6.30 -1.92
C PHE A 221 26.50 -5.95 -2.31
N ASP A 222 27.44 -5.89 -1.36
CA ASP A 222 28.86 -5.55 -1.56
C ASP A 222 29.59 -6.49 -2.55
N THR A 223 29.17 -7.76 -2.59
CA THR A 223 29.65 -8.76 -3.56
C THR A 223 29.11 -8.54 -4.98
N TYR A 224 28.11 -7.69 -5.15
CA TYR A 224 27.51 -7.34 -6.43
C TYR A 224 28.12 -6.03 -6.96
N ARG A 225 29.31 -6.13 -7.55
CA ARG A 225 29.94 -5.04 -8.32
C ARG A 225 29.58 -5.16 -9.79
N ALA A 226 28.42 -4.64 -10.17
CA ALA A 226 27.80 -5.07 -11.42
C ALA A 226 28.05 -4.17 -12.63
N MET A 227 28.59 -2.97 -12.47
CA MET A 227 28.47 -1.95 -13.53
C MET A 227 29.79 -1.36 -14.02
N LEU A 228 30.92 -1.78 -13.45
CA LEU A 228 32.24 -1.35 -13.91
C LEU A 228 32.85 -2.32 -14.96
N ASP A 229 32.36 -3.55 -15.05
CA ASP A 229 33.08 -4.62 -15.78
C ASP A 229 32.63 -4.85 -17.24
N ASP A 230 31.43 -4.39 -17.66
CA ASP A 230 30.92 -4.63 -19.03
C ASP A 230 30.44 -3.38 -19.79
N GLY A 231 30.67 -2.18 -19.25
CA GLY A 231 30.40 -0.90 -19.92
C GLY A 231 28.92 -0.54 -20.12
N LYS A 232 27.99 -1.25 -19.47
CA LYS A 232 26.55 -0.93 -19.52
C LYS A 232 26.14 0.05 -18.43
N SER A 233 25.27 1.00 -18.78
CA SER A 233 24.72 1.96 -17.81
C SER A 233 23.70 1.31 -16.87
N PHE A 234 23.45 1.96 -15.73
CA PHE A 234 22.38 1.57 -14.82
C PHE A 234 21.05 1.39 -15.55
N TYR A 235 20.70 2.38 -16.37
CA TYR A 235 19.43 2.43 -17.09
C TYR A 235 19.17 1.17 -17.93
N GLU A 236 20.16 0.75 -18.73
CA GLU A 236 20.02 -0.43 -19.60
C GLU A 236 19.78 -1.71 -18.80
N ARG A 237 20.54 -1.88 -17.71
CA ARG A 237 20.39 -3.05 -16.84
C ARG A 237 19.10 -3.00 -16.04
N PHE A 238 18.72 -1.84 -15.52
CA PHE A 238 17.49 -1.65 -14.77
C PHE A 238 16.29 -2.01 -15.64
N LYS A 239 16.23 -1.48 -16.88
CA LYS A 239 15.17 -1.79 -17.85
C LYS A 239 15.04 -3.30 -18.13
N GLN A 240 16.16 -4.01 -18.30
CA GLN A 240 16.15 -5.46 -18.49
C GLN A 240 15.68 -6.23 -17.25
N ASN A 241 16.02 -5.74 -16.06
CA ASN A 241 15.65 -6.39 -14.80
C ASN A 241 14.22 -6.08 -14.37
N VAL A 242 13.66 -4.91 -14.68
CA VAL A 242 12.24 -4.58 -14.43
C VAL A 242 11.32 -5.64 -15.05
N SER A 243 11.54 -6.01 -16.31
CA SER A 243 10.73 -7.05 -16.95
C SER A 243 10.84 -8.39 -16.22
N LYS A 244 12.05 -8.78 -15.78
CA LYS A 244 12.28 -10.04 -15.06
C LYS A 244 11.65 -10.04 -13.66
N ILE A 245 11.81 -8.95 -12.92
CA ILE A 245 11.20 -8.72 -11.60
C ILE A 245 9.68 -8.85 -11.73
N ASN A 246 9.06 -8.10 -12.65
CA ASN A 246 7.62 -8.15 -12.83
C ASN A 246 7.13 -9.52 -13.29
N SER A 247 7.87 -10.22 -14.15
CA SER A 247 7.54 -11.60 -14.53
C SER A 247 7.54 -12.56 -13.34
N HIS A 248 8.47 -12.38 -12.39
CA HIS A 248 8.51 -13.16 -11.15
C HIS A 248 7.34 -12.80 -10.23
N LEU A 249 7.09 -11.51 -10.00
CA LEU A 249 6.00 -11.02 -9.15
C LEU A 249 4.60 -11.42 -9.66
N ARG A 250 4.42 -11.60 -10.97
CA ARG A 250 3.16 -12.12 -11.55
C ARG A 250 2.80 -13.54 -11.11
N GLN A 251 3.79 -14.31 -10.65
CA GLN A 251 3.59 -15.67 -10.15
C GLN A 251 3.26 -15.70 -8.65
N CYS A 252 3.40 -14.57 -7.96
CA CYS A 252 3.09 -14.44 -6.54
C CYS A 252 1.59 -14.20 -6.30
N GLU A 253 1.20 -14.24 -5.03
CA GLU A 253 -0.14 -13.88 -4.60
C GLU A 253 -0.53 -12.46 -5.03
N GLU A 254 -1.83 -12.23 -5.15
CA GLU A 254 -2.36 -10.98 -5.70
C GLU A 254 -1.87 -9.75 -4.94
N ILE A 255 -1.79 -9.81 -3.61
CA ILE A 255 -1.30 -8.69 -2.79
C ILE A 255 0.17 -8.36 -3.12
N VAL A 256 1.02 -9.37 -3.30
CA VAL A 256 2.42 -9.19 -3.71
C VAL A 256 2.50 -8.61 -5.12
N ARG A 257 1.78 -9.22 -6.06
CA ARG A 257 1.77 -8.80 -7.46
C ARG A 257 1.31 -7.34 -7.60
N LEU A 258 0.22 -6.99 -6.94
CA LEU A 258 -0.36 -5.65 -7.02
C LEU A 258 0.54 -4.61 -6.36
N HIS A 259 1.17 -4.95 -5.23
CA HIS A 259 1.90 -3.96 -4.43
C HIS A 259 3.39 -3.84 -4.71
N LEU A 260 4.02 -4.84 -5.32
CA LEU A 260 5.46 -4.83 -5.55
C LEU A 260 5.88 -4.65 -7.00
N SER A 261 4.94 -4.67 -7.96
CA SER A 261 5.27 -4.50 -9.39
C SER A 261 5.91 -3.14 -9.65
N ILE A 262 6.80 -3.06 -10.65
CA ILE A 262 7.42 -1.82 -11.13
C ILE A 262 6.70 -1.39 -12.41
N GLU A 263 6.22 -0.16 -12.45
CA GLU A 263 5.54 0.44 -13.61
C GLU A 263 6.40 1.54 -14.23
N LYS A 264 6.32 1.64 -15.55
CA LYS A 264 6.82 2.80 -16.27
C LYS A 264 5.70 3.84 -16.29
N ASP A 265 6.02 5.09 -16.00
CA ASP A 265 5.08 6.20 -16.14
C ASP A 265 4.83 6.46 -17.63
N GLU A 266 3.65 6.08 -18.14
CA GLU A 266 3.30 6.20 -19.57
C GLU A 266 2.96 7.64 -19.98
N ASP A 267 2.52 8.47 -19.03
CA ASP A 267 2.20 9.89 -19.25
C ASP A 267 3.44 10.80 -19.20
N SER A 268 4.56 10.24 -18.76
CA SER A 268 5.82 10.93 -18.71
C SER A 268 6.49 10.90 -20.08
N PRO A 269 6.89 12.06 -20.66
CA PRO A 269 7.67 12.11 -21.90
C PRO A 269 9.10 11.56 -21.72
N VAL A 270 9.44 11.11 -20.52
CA VAL A 270 10.76 10.64 -20.09
C VAL A 270 10.62 9.31 -19.36
N ASP A 271 11.66 8.48 -19.43
CA ASP A 271 11.65 7.14 -18.82
C ASP A 271 11.69 7.23 -17.29
N VAL A 272 10.52 7.25 -16.68
CA VAL A 272 10.34 7.25 -15.23
C VAL A 272 9.78 5.90 -14.81
N TYR A 273 10.36 5.31 -13.78
CA TYR A 273 9.91 4.05 -13.19
C TYR A 273 9.50 4.26 -11.75
N ARG A 274 8.37 3.66 -11.36
CA ARG A 274 7.81 3.74 -10.00
C ARG A 274 7.31 2.38 -9.56
N LEU A 275 7.27 2.10 -8.25
CA LEU A 275 6.48 0.94 -7.81
C LEU A 275 5.04 1.26 -8.18
N GLY A 276 4.35 0.25 -8.72
CA GLY A 276 3.11 0.44 -9.43
C GLY A 276 2.13 1.30 -8.65
N VAL A 277 1.38 2.12 -9.33
CA VAL A 277 0.28 2.79 -8.67
C VAL A 277 -0.91 1.89 -8.96
N LEU A 278 -1.74 1.60 -7.95
CA LEU A 278 -3.14 1.32 -8.24
C LEU A 278 -3.77 2.62 -8.80
N SER A 279 -3.27 3.13 -9.93
CA SER A 279 -3.90 4.22 -10.66
C SER A 279 -4.33 3.68 -12.01
N ASP A 280 -5.56 4.05 -12.34
CA ASP A 280 -6.10 4.12 -13.71
C ASP A 280 -6.73 2.84 -14.29
N ARG A 281 -7.14 1.91 -13.43
CA ARG A 281 -8.26 1.00 -13.78
C ARG A 281 -9.57 1.29 -13.02
N VAL A 282 -9.74 2.53 -12.54
CA VAL A 282 -11.05 2.99 -12.08
C VAL A 282 -11.71 3.74 -13.23
N VAL A 283 -12.60 3.00 -13.91
CA VAL A 283 -13.85 3.40 -14.55
C VAL A 283 -14.03 4.90 -14.76
N GLU A 284 -13.90 5.33 -16.02
CA GLU A 284 -14.46 6.60 -16.48
C GLU A 284 -15.97 6.62 -16.24
N GLY A 285 -16.43 7.73 -15.68
CA GLY A 285 -17.84 8.06 -15.50
C GLY A 285 -18.24 8.03 -14.03
N TRP A 286 -18.91 9.08 -13.60
CA TRP A 286 -20.22 9.07 -12.96
C TRP A 286 -20.36 10.44 -12.28
N GLU A 287 -21.08 11.34 -12.96
CA GLU A 287 -21.64 12.52 -12.32
C GLU A 287 -22.68 12.05 -11.30
N LEU A 288 -22.57 12.54 -10.07
CA LEU A 288 -23.56 12.30 -9.03
C LEU A 288 -24.83 13.06 -9.42
N GLU A 289 -25.85 12.35 -9.90
CA GLU A 289 -27.21 12.93 -9.94
C GLU A 289 -27.67 13.16 -8.49
N GLU A 290 -28.00 14.41 -8.18
CA GLU A 290 -28.63 14.78 -6.91
C GLU A 290 -30.00 14.06 -6.81
N PRO A 291 -30.33 13.50 -5.64
CA PRO A 291 -31.62 12.85 -5.47
C PRO A 291 -32.73 13.90 -5.57
N GLU A 292 -33.65 13.71 -6.51
CA GLU A 292 -34.89 14.48 -6.57
C GLU A 292 -35.66 14.37 -5.24
N ALA A 293 -36.19 15.51 -4.81
CA ALA A 293 -36.81 15.77 -3.51
C ALA A 293 -38.13 15.02 -3.26
#